data_AF-A0A4Z1E782-F1
#
_entry.id   AF-A0A4Z1E782-F1
#
_cell.length_a   1.000
_cell.length_b   1.000
_cell.length_c   1.000
_cell.angle_alpha   90.00
_cell.angle_beta   90.00
_cell.angle_gamma   90.00
#
_symmetry.space_group_name_H-M   'P 1'
#
loop_
_entity.id
_entity.type
_entity.pdbx_description
1 polymer ?
#
loop_
_entity_poly.entity_id
_entity_poly.type
_entity_poly.pdbx_seq_one_letter_code
_entity_poly.pdbx_strand_id
1 'polypeptide(L)'
;MGWLRRGSRTVEVAEGFVALEALAHQAALETSAGTGRAPGAAQRLPAELTVHAEGSGVVVLAWHNRNVGIVPPGPAVSLAAQAAAAGRARLLVNGEVFRDDGVWRVWVGPLPRPRDVDVPRDTVAAKPPTIVGIPLQRPDGARD
;
A
#
# COMPACT_ATOMS: atom_id res chain seq x y z
N MET A 1 28.86 17.95 7.40
CA MET A 1 27.64 17.47 8.08
C MET A 1 27.29 16.09 7.53
N GLY A 2 27.65 15.03 8.25
CA GLY A 2 27.32 13.66 7.83
C GLY A 2 25.82 13.45 7.91
N TRP A 3 25.18 13.18 6.78
CA TRP A 3 23.81 12.68 6.75
C TRP A 3 23.82 11.31 7.41
N LEU A 4 23.51 11.25 8.70
CA LEU A 4 23.29 9.98 9.39
C LEU A 4 22.16 9.26 8.64
N ARG A 5 22.48 8.16 7.96
CA ARG A 5 21.47 7.24 7.42
C ARG A 5 20.58 6.85 8.59
N ARG A 6 19.27 7.14 8.49
CA ARG A 6 18.31 6.59 9.44
C ARG A 6 18.41 5.07 9.38
N GLY A 7 18.56 4.41 10.53
CA GLY A 7 18.51 2.96 10.62
C GLY A 7 17.15 2.44 10.13
N SER A 8 17.12 1.20 9.66
CA SER A 8 15.87 0.47 9.38
C SER A 8 15.61 -0.56 10.48
N ARG A 9 14.34 -0.84 10.73
CA ARG A 9 13.87 -1.88 11.65
C ARG A 9 12.73 -2.65 11.00
N THR A 10 12.85 -3.96 10.95
CA THR A 10 11.74 -4.81 10.53
C THR A 10 10.70 -4.88 11.65
N VAL A 11 9.43 -4.75 11.28
CA VAL A 11 8.30 -4.90 12.22
C VAL A 11 7.69 -6.28 12.11
N GLU A 12 7.13 -6.73 13.22
CA GLU A 12 6.40 -7.99 13.28
C GLU A 12 4.92 -7.74 13.03
N VAL A 13 4.33 -8.58 12.17
CA VAL A 13 2.90 -8.65 11.89
C VAL A 13 2.50 -10.11 12.08
N ALA A 14 1.52 -10.37 12.95
CA ALA A 14 1.15 -11.71 13.38
C ALA A 14 0.57 -12.55 12.22
N GLU A 15 -0.74 -12.49 12.01
CA GLU A 15 -1.43 -13.30 10.98
C GLU A 15 -1.35 -12.69 9.58
N GLY A 16 -0.95 -11.42 9.50
CA GLY A 16 -1.01 -10.63 8.29
C GLY A 16 -2.41 -10.10 7.99
N PHE A 17 -2.50 -9.25 6.97
CA PHE A 17 -3.75 -8.62 6.54
C PHE A 17 -3.63 -8.10 5.11
N VAL A 18 -4.77 -7.92 4.44
CA VAL A 18 -4.84 -7.16 3.18
C VAL A 18 -4.99 -5.68 3.53
N ALA A 19 -4.17 -4.83 2.90
CA ALA A 19 -4.25 -3.38 3.07
C ALA A 19 -5.58 -2.83 2.52
N LEU A 20 -6.13 -1.85 3.23
CA LEU A 20 -7.31 -1.10 2.82
C LEU A 20 -6.99 -0.08 1.74
N GLU A 21 -8.04 0.32 1.02
CA GLU A 21 -8.04 1.43 0.05
C GLU A 21 -7.02 1.26 -1.08
N ALA A 22 -6.71 0.01 -1.43
CA ALA A 22 -5.82 -0.30 -2.53
C ALA A 22 -6.33 0.31 -3.85
N LEU A 23 -7.66 0.43 -4.01
CA LEU A 23 -8.26 1.06 -5.20
C LEU A 23 -7.85 2.53 -5.36
N ALA A 24 -7.75 3.29 -4.26
CA ALA A 24 -7.27 4.68 -4.28
C ALA A 24 -5.80 4.79 -4.72
N HIS A 25 -5.03 3.70 -4.61
CA HIS A 25 -3.60 3.64 -4.86
C HIS A 25 -3.21 2.87 -6.14
N GLN A 26 -4.15 2.54 -7.02
CA GLN A 26 -3.86 1.73 -8.23
C GLN A 26 -2.73 2.30 -9.08
N ALA A 27 -2.73 3.61 -9.36
CA ALA A 27 -1.67 4.22 -10.18
C ALA A 27 -0.26 4.05 -9.56
N ALA A 28 -0.17 4.13 -8.21
CA ALA A 28 1.07 3.90 -7.50
C ALA A 28 1.50 2.43 -7.58
N LEU A 29 0.56 1.51 -7.37
CA LEU A 29 0.78 0.07 -7.47
C LEU A 29 1.19 -0.36 -8.87
N GLU A 30 0.52 0.13 -9.92
CA GLU A 30 0.84 -0.15 -11.32
C GLU A 30 2.21 0.38 -11.71
N THR A 31 2.53 1.61 -11.32
CA THR A 31 3.85 2.20 -11.58
C THR A 31 4.95 1.41 -10.87
N SER A 32 4.73 1.02 -9.61
CA SER A 32 5.72 0.28 -8.82
C SER A 32 5.86 -1.19 -9.25
N ALA A 33 4.78 -1.82 -9.72
CA ALA A 33 4.80 -3.16 -10.31
C ALA A 33 5.49 -3.20 -11.69
N GLY A 34 5.61 -2.05 -12.35
CA GLY A 34 6.18 -1.88 -13.68
C GLY A 34 5.13 -2.01 -14.77
N THR A 35 4.90 -0.92 -15.50
CA THR A 35 4.10 -0.91 -16.74
C THR A 35 4.88 -1.63 -17.85
N GLY A 36 4.35 -2.73 -18.40
CA GLY A 36 4.97 -3.43 -19.55
C GLY A 36 5.40 -4.86 -19.31
N ARG A 37 5.07 -5.44 -18.14
CA ARG A 37 5.14 -6.88 -17.95
C ARG A 37 4.10 -7.54 -18.88
N ALA A 38 4.56 -8.46 -19.74
CA ALA A 38 3.72 -9.13 -20.73
C ALA A 38 2.42 -9.68 -20.09
N PRO A 39 1.30 -9.76 -20.82
CA PRO A 39 0.13 -10.50 -20.37
C PRO A 39 0.57 -11.89 -19.89
N GLY A 40 0.41 -12.19 -18.59
CA GLY A 40 0.88 -13.43 -17.95
C GLY A 40 2.14 -13.31 -17.07
N ALA A 41 2.78 -12.15 -17.00
CA ALA A 41 3.85 -11.90 -16.04
C ALA A 41 3.34 -11.99 -14.58
N ALA A 42 4.25 -12.32 -13.66
CA ALA A 42 3.93 -12.73 -12.29
C ALA A 42 2.82 -11.87 -11.64
N GLN A 43 1.66 -12.48 -11.40
CA GLN A 43 0.47 -11.89 -10.76
C GLN A 43 0.69 -11.59 -9.27
N ARG A 44 1.89 -11.89 -8.76
CA ARG A 44 2.31 -11.77 -7.36
C ARG A 44 3.75 -11.28 -7.34
N LEU A 45 4.00 -10.21 -6.60
CA LEU A 45 5.30 -9.56 -6.48
C LEU A 45 5.67 -9.49 -5.00
N PRO A 46 6.86 -9.97 -4.59
CA PRO A 46 7.33 -9.71 -3.24
C PRO A 46 7.50 -8.21 -3.04
N ALA A 47 7.14 -7.73 -1.86
CA ALA A 47 7.18 -6.32 -1.51
C ALA A 47 7.84 -6.11 -0.15
N GLU A 48 8.85 -5.24 -0.10
CA GLU A 48 9.32 -4.66 1.15
C GLU A 48 8.61 -3.32 1.32
N LEU A 49 7.70 -3.25 2.29
CA LEU A 49 6.84 -2.11 2.53
C LEU A 49 7.42 -1.27 3.67
N THR A 50 7.24 0.03 3.57
CA THR A 50 7.51 0.96 4.67
C THR A 50 6.23 1.29 5.41
N VAL A 51 6.31 1.31 6.74
CA VAL A 51 5.19 1.66 7.61
C VAL A 51 5.35 3.10 8.09
N HIS A 52 4.32 3.91 7.88
CA HIS A 52 4.24 5.30 8.31
C HIS A 52 3.05 5.47 9.26
N ALA A 53 3.30 5.76 10.52
CA ALA A 53 2.26 6.06 11.49
C ALA A 53 2.07 7.57 11.61
N GLU A 54 0.85 8.04 11.38
CA GLU A 54 0.45 9.42 11.54
C GLU A 54 0.00 9.68 12.98
N GLY A 55 0.11 10.94 13.45
CA GLY A 55 -0.34 11.32 14.79
C GLY A 55 -1.84 11.12 15.05
N SER A 56 -2.64 10.96 13.99
CA SER A 56 -4.07 10.64 14.03
C SER A 56 -4.36 9.16 14.31
N GLY A 57 -3.34 8.29 14.37
CA GLY A 57 -3.50 6.84 14.49
C GLY A 57 -3.69 6.10 13.17
N VAL A 58 -3.74 6.83 12.04
CA VAL A 58 -3.73 6.22 10.70
C VAL A 58 -2.34 5.68 10.40
N VAL A 59 -2.26 4.44 9.90
CA VAL A 59 -1.00 3.84 9.48
C VAL A 59 -1.04 3.58 7.98
N VAL A 60 -0.11 4.20 7.26
CA VAL A 60 0.02 4.17 5.80
C VAL A 60 1.17 3.24 5.40
N LEU A 61 0.96 2.49 4.33
CA LEU A 61 1.96 1.61 3.74
C LEU A 61 2.53 2.25 2.48
N ALA A 62 3.85 2.20 2.33
CA ALA A 62 4.53 2.68 1.14
C ALA A 62 5.41 1.61 0.49
N TRP A 63 5.39 1.54 -0.85
CA TRP A 63 6.23 0.67 -1.65
C TRP A 63 6.91 1.47 -2.77
N HIS A 64 8.22 1.30 -2.92
CA HIS A 64 9.04 2.12 -3.82
C HIS A 64 8.79 3.63 -3.67
N ASN A 65 8.66 4.09 -2.42
CA ASN A 65 8.39 5.49 -2.03
C ASN A 65 7.04 6.04 -2.49
N ARG A 66 6.04 5.18 -2.73
CA ARG A 66 4.67 5.58 -3.03
C ARG A 66 3.70 4.94 -2.04
N ASN A 67 2.67 5.67 -1.62
CA ASN A 67 1.62 5.12 -0.77
C ASN A 67 0.82 4.09 -1.57
N VAL A 68 0.62 2.91 -0.98
CA VAL A 68 -0.02 1.76 -1.63
C VAL A 68 -1.22 1.20 -0.87
N GLY A 69 -1.52 1.73 0.31
CA GLY A 69 -2.68 1.32 1.10
C GLY A 69 -2.60 1.80 2.54
N ILE A 70 -3.68 1.53 3.27
CA ILE A 70 -3.84 1.85 4.68
C ILE A 70 -3.95 0.54 5.48
N VAL A 71 -3.37 0.51 6.67
CA VAL A 71 -3.48 -0.64 7.57
C VAL A 71 -4.89 -0.69 8.19
N PRO A 72 -5.56 -1.85 8.24
CA PRO A 72 -6.84 -2.00 8.94
C PRO A 72 -6.76 -1.65 10.44
N PRO A 73 -7.86 -1.22 11.08
CA PRO A 73 -7.84 -0.71 12.46
C PRO A 73 -7.21 -1.64 13.50
N GLY A 74 -7.45 -2.95 13.42
CA GLY A 74 -6.90 -3.93 14.35
C GLY A 74 -5.36 -3.94 14.37
N PRO A 75 -4.69 -4.29 13.25
CA PRO A 75 -3.23 -4.26 13.14
C PRO A 75 -2.61 -2.86 13.27
N ALA A 76 -3.35 -1.79 12.96
CA ALA A 76 -2.84 -0.41 13.00
C ALA A 76 -2.35 -0.01 14.39
N VAL A 77 -3.05 -0.42 15.46
CA VAL A 77 -2.67 -0.09 16.84
C VAL A 77 -1.28 -0.65 17.19
N SER A 78 -1.03 -1.92 16.86
CA SER A 78 0.27 -2.56 17.11
C SER A 78 1.39 -1.92 16.29
N LEU A 79 1.14 -1.65 15.01
CA LEU A 79 2.13 -1.03 14.12
C LEU A 79 2.45 0.41 14.52
N ALA A 80 1.46 1.18 14.99
CA ALA A 80 1.67 2.51 15.53
C ALA A 80 2.53 2.48 16.81
N ALA A 81 2.30 1.50 17.70
CA ALA A 81 3.13 1.31 18.89
C ALA A 81 4.58 0.96 18.53
N GLN A 82 4.78 0.07 17.56
CA GLN A 82 6.12 -0.26 17.05
C GLN A 82 6.80 0.95 16.41
N ALA A 83 6.05 1.80 15.70
CA ALA A 83 6.56 3.05 15.11
C ALA A 83 7.04 4.03 16.19
N ALA A 84 6.23 4.23 17.23
CA ALA A 84 6.61 5.07 18.36
C ALA A 84 7.89 4.56 19.05
N ALA A 85 7.99 3.25 19.27
CA ALA A 85 9.18 2.63 19.88
C ALA A 85 10.44 2.71 18.99
N ALA A 86 10.28 2.73 17.66
CA ALA A 86 11.39 2.82 16.72
C ALA A 86 11.93 4.26 16.53
N GLY A 87 11.19 5.27 16.99
CA GLY A 87 11.58 6.67 16.92
C GLY A 87 11.79 7.14 15.48
N ARG A 88 13.04 7.41 15.10
CA ARG A 88 13.39 7.91 13.74
C ARG A 88 13.74 6.79 12.76
N ALA A 89 13.78 5.53 13.18
CA ALA A 89 14.11 4.43 12.30
C ALA A 89 12.99 4.19 11.27
N ARG A 90 13.36 3.78 10.05
CA ARG A 90 12.40 3.36 9.02
C ARG A 90 11.86 1.99 9.38
N LEU A 91 10.55 1.87 9.51
CA LEU A 91 9.91 0.58 9.73
C LEU A 91 9.68 -0.14 8.40
N LEU A 92 10.12 -1.40 8.32
CA LEU A 92 9.99 -2.25 7.16
C LEU A 92 9.13 -3.48 7.48
N VAL A 93 8.26 -3.88 6.57
CA VAL A 93 7.45 -5.09 6.68
C VAL A 93 7.41 -5.82 5.36
N ASN A 94 7.49 -7.14 5.41
CA ASN A 94 7.34 -7.97 4.21
C ASN A 94 5.87 -8.04 3.79
N GLY A 95 5.67 -8.16 2.49
CA GLY A 95 4.36 -8.28 1.89
C GLY A 95 4.41 -8.86 0.49
N GLU A 96 3.22 -8.99 -0.10
CA GLU A 96 3.01 -9.42 -1.48
C GLU A 96 2.05 -8.44 -2.14
N VAL A 97 2.43 -7.90 -3.31
CA VAL A 97 1.50 -7.19 -4.19
C VAL A 97 0.92 -8.21 -5.17
N PHE A 98 -0.40 -8.34 -5.22
CA PHE A 98 -1.08 -9.35 -6.03
C PHE A 98 -2.27 -8.79 -6.78
N ARG A 99 -2.67 -9.43 -7.88
CA ARG A 99 -3.94 -9.11 -8.58
C ARG A 99 -5.10 -9.92 -7.97
N ASP A 100 -6.22 -9.25 -7.80
CA ASP A 100 -7.50 -9.78 -7.34
C ASP A 100 -8.62 -9.06 -8.11
N ASP A 101 -9.42 -9.79 -8.87
CA ASP A 101 -10.47 -9.24 -9.76
C ASP A 101 -10.04 -8.03 -10.60
N GLY A 102 -8.82 -8.11 -11.14
CA GLY A 102 -8.26 -7.04 -11.99
C GLY A 102 -7.74 -5.83 -11.22
N VAL A 103 -7.78 -5.82 -9.88
CA VAL A 103 -7.26 -4.76 -9.00
C VAL A 103 -5.95 -5.22 -8.36
N TRP A 104 -4.95 -4.33 -8.27
CA TRP A 104 -3.77 -4.61 -7.45
C TRP A 104 -4.11 -4.47 -5.97
N ARG A 105 -3.74 -5.47 -5.19
CA ARG A 105 -3.90 -5.56 -3.74
C ARG A 105 -2.54 -5.70 -3.08
N VAL A 106 -2.49 -5.41 -1.78
CA VAL A 106 -1.29 -5.56 -0.96
C VAL A 106 -1.62 -6.44 0.22
N TRP A 107 -0.93 -7.57 0.33
CA TRP A 107 -0.85 -8.36 1.55
C TRP A 107 0.34 -7.91 2.37
N VAL A 108 0.16 -7.79 3.67
CA VAL A 108 1.19 -7.45 4.65
C VAL A 108 1.29 -8.56 5.67
N GLY A 109 2.49 -9.07 5.91
CA GLY A 109 2.72 -10.10 6.92
C GLY A 109 3.53 -11.28 6.39
N PRO A 110 3.42 -12.45 7.05
CA PRO A 110 4.16 -13.65 6.67
C PRO A 110 3.92 -14.04 5.21
N LEU A 111 4.98 -14.54 4.58
CA LEU A 111 4.93 -15.08 3.22
C LEU A 111 5.16 -16.60 3.26
N PRO A 112 4.49 -17.39 2.39
CA PRO A 112 3.55 -16.95 1.37
C PRO A 112 2.20 -16.48 1.96
N ARG A 113 1.53 -15.57 1.26
CA ARG A 113 0.17 -15.12 1.59
C ARG A 113 -0.80 -16.32 1.61
N PRO A 114 -1.70 -16.45 2.62
CA PRO A 114 -2.77 -17.45 2.59
C PRO A 114 -3.70 -17.28 1.37
N ARG A 115 -4.26 -18.38 0.85
CA ARG A 115 -5.05 -18.32 -0.39
C ARG A 115 -6.47 -17.79 -0.19
N ASP A 116 -6.96 -17.88 1.05
CA ASP A 116 -8.32 -17.64 1.52
C ASP A 116 -8.43 -16.35 2.36
N VAL A 117 -7.47 -15.44 2.23
CA VAL A 117 -7.52 -14.13 2.89
C VAL A 117 -8.73 -13.34 2.39
N ASP A 118 -9.46 -12.75 3.33
CA ASP A 118 -10.54 -11.83 3.01
C ASP A 118 -9.95 -10.54 2.40
N VAL A 119 -10.50 -10.13 1.25
CA VAL A 119 -10.10 -8.89 0.58
C VAL A 119 -11.13 -7.81 0.92
N PRO A 120 -10.74 -6.82 1.74
CA PRO A 120 -11.67 -5.80 2.19
C PRO A 120 -12.15 -4.95 1.02
N ARG A 121 -13.43 -4.55 1.09
CA ARG A 121 -14.01 -3.60 0.14
C ARG A 121 -13.39 -2.22 0.34
N ASP A 122 -12.89 -1.63 -0.73
CA ASP A 122 -12.43 -0.24 -0.71
C ASP A 122 -13.62 0.72 -0.54
N THR A 123 -13.44 1.72 0.32
CA THR A 123 -14.41 2.78 0.56
C THR A 123 -14.08 4.06 -0.21
N VAL A 124 -12.82 4.19 -0.65
CA VAL A 124 -12.29 5.32 -1.40
C VAL A 124 -12.09 4.90 -2.85
N ALA A 125 -12.76 5.63 -3.75
CA ALA A 125 -12.61 5.42 -5.18
C ALA A 125 -11.21 5.77 -5.68
N ALA A 126 -10.81 5.15 -6.79
CA ALA A 126 -9.58 5.52 -7.49
C ALA A 126 -9.58 7.02 -7.83
N LYS A 127 -8.43 7.67 -7.64
CA LYS A 127 -8.26 9.06 -8.09
C LYS A 127 -8.38 9.10 -9.62
N PRO A 128 -9.19 10.01 -10.19
CA PRO A 128 -9.24 10.19 -11.64
C PRO A 128 -7.85 10.52 -12.18
N PRO A 129 -7.50 10.07 -13.39
CA PRO A 129 -6.24 10.46 -14.03
C PRO A 129 -6.19 11.98 -14.18
N THR A 130 -5.06 12.59 -13.83
CA THR A 130 -4.85 14.04 -13.92
C THR A 130 -3.54 14.38 -14.65
N ILE A 131 -3.53 15.45 -15.45
CA ILE A 131 -2.31 16.09 -15.96
C ILE A 131 -2.18 17.47 -15.31
N VAL A 132 -1.08 17.73 -14.61
CA VAL A 132 -0.84 18.99 -13.86
C VAL A 132 -2.01 19.35 -12.93
N GLY A 133 -2.62 18.33 -12.29
CA GLY A 133 -3.77 18.50 -11.39
C GLY A 133 -5.13 18.68 -12.08
N ILE A 134 -5.18 18.72 -13.41
CA ILE A 134 -6.43 18.81 -14.18
C ILE A 134 -6.94 17.40 -14.49
N PRO A 135 -8.16 17.02 -14.08
CA PRO A 135 -8.76 15.73 -14.40
C PRO A 135 -8.89 15.53 -15.91
N LEU A 136 -8.55 14.33 -16.39
CA LEU A 136 -8.65 13.96 -17.80
C LEU A 136 -10.01 13.38 -18.17
N GLN A 137 -10.89 13.17 -17.19
CA GLN A 137 -12.26 12.74 -17.45
C GLN A 137 -13.11 13.92 -17.91
N ARG A 138 -13.84 13.72 -19.01
CA ARG A 138 -14.88 14.65 -19.46
C ARG A 138 -16.00 14.66 -18.42
N PRO A 139 -16.56 15.82 -18.02
CA PRO A 139 -17.74 15.84 -17.18
C PRO A 139 -18.90 15.18 -17.93
N ASP A 140 -19.32 14.00 -17.47
CA ASP A 140 -20.58 13.40 -17.89
C ASP A 140 -21.71 14.21 -17.25
N GLY A 141 -22.19 15.26 -17.93
CA GLY A 141 -23.22 16.12 -17.35
C GLY A 141 -23.55 17.40 -18.11
N ALA A 142 -23.75 17.32 -19.42
CA ALA A 142 -24.61 18.25 -20.15
C ALA A 142 -25.42 17.43 -21.15
N ARG A 143 -26.48 16.78 -20.65
CA ARG A 143 -27.58 16.33 -21.51
C ARG A 143 -28.71 17.32 -21.26
N ASP A 144 -29.06 18.04 -22.34
CA ASP A 144 -30.28 18.84 -22.46
C ASP A 144 -31.54 18.01 -22.16
#